data_AF-A0A9Q0SR67-F1
#
_entry.id   AF-A0A9Q0SR67-F1
#
_cell.length_a   1.000
_cell.length_b   1.000
_cell.length_c   1.000
_cell.angle_alpha   90.00
_cell.angle_beta   90.00
_cell.angle_gamma   90.00
#
_symmetry.space_group_name_H-M   'P 1'
#
loop_
_entity.id
_entity.type
_entity.pdbx_description
1 polymer ?
#
loop_
_entity_poly.entity_id
_entity_poly.type
_entity_poly.pdbx_seq_one_letter_code
_entity_poly.pdbx_strand_id
1 'polypeptide(L)'
;MASAIENRSSQVDEANDEDFGYAMQLALGSVLPMTLYSAIQLGIFEIIAKAGPDARLSASDIAVKLPTKNPDAPKMLDRILRLLASHQVLCCSVNGLERLYSLAPVSNYFVRNQNGVSLAPFMALLQDSVFLQSWSQLKDSVLEGGVAFDRVHGAHAFEYPGMDPRFNQVFNAAMYNQTNLVIGNMLETYTGFNDLKQLVDIGGGLGHTIKAITSKYPQIKGINFDLPHVIEHAPAYPGMFCSSESPHL
;
A
#
# COMPACT_ATOMS: atom_id res chain seq x y z
N MET A 1 7.66 39.42 37.92
CA MET A 1 6.87 38.25 38.36
C MET A 1 5.59 38.08 37.54
N ALA A 2 4.80 39.14 37.30
CA ALA A 2 3.59 39.08 36.45
C ALA A 2 3.85 38.59 35.00
N SER A 3 4.87 39.12 34.31
CA SER A 3 5.14 38.72 32.91
C SER A 3 5.64 37.29 32.75
N ALA A 4 6.22 36.68 33.79
CA ALA A 4 6.66 35.28 33.76
C ALA A 4 5.51 34.30 34.01
N ILE A 5 4.43 34.76 34.64
CA ILE A 5 3.21 33.97 34.89
C ILE A 5 2.30 34.05 33.66
N GLU A 6 2.14 35.23 33.06
CA GLU A 6 1.40 35.39 31.79
C GLU A 6 2.04 34.60 30.65
N ASN A 7 3.36 34.66 30.50
CA ASN A 7 4.08 33.91 29.45
C ASN A 7 4.05 32.39 29.67
N ARG A 8 3.86 31.94 30.92
CA ARG A 8 3.71 30.52 31.26
C ARG A 8 2.26 30.05 31.09
N SER A 9 1.27 30.92 31.29
CA SER A 9 -0.13 30.65 30.97
C SER A 9 -0.31 30.51 29.46
N SER A 10 0.20 31.45 28.67
CA SER A 10 0.06 31.42 27.20
C SER A 10 0.73 30.20 26.56
N GLN A 11 1.90 29.78 27.06
CA GLN A 11 2.58 28.57 26.58
C GLN A 11 1.84 27.27 26.96
N VAL A 12 1.17 27.23 28.12
CA VAL A 12 0.37 26.08 28.54
C VAL A 12 -0.95 26.02 27.76
N ASP A 13 -1.55 27.17 27.46
CA ASP A 13 -2.76 27.26 26.65
C ASP A 13 -2.48 26.87 25.18
N GLU A 14 -1.37 27.33 24.59
CA GLU A 14 -0.93 26.92 23.24
C GLU A 14 -0.60 25.41 23.16
N ALA A 15 0.07 24.86 24.17
CA ALA A 15 0.38 23.42 24.22
C ALA A 15 -0.90 22.55 24.36
N ASN A 16 -1.87 22.99 25.16
CA ASN A 16 -3.15 22.30 25.29
C ASN A 16 -3.96 22.33 23.98
N ASP A 17 -3.86 23.41 23.20
CA ASP A 17 -4.50 23.54 21.89
C ASP A 17 -3.84 22.65 20.82
N GLU A 18 -2.51 22.52 20.83
CA GLU A 18 -1.77 21.59 19.97
C GLU A 18 -2.11 20.13 20.27
N ASP A 19 -2.17 19.76 21.55
CA ASP A 19 -2.54 18.41 21.99
C ASP A 19 -3.98 18.05 21.59
N PHE A 20 -4.92 18.99 21.74
CA PHE A 20 -6.30 18.79 21.29
C PHE A 20 -6.37 18.64 19.76
N GLY A 21 -5.64 19.48 19.02
CA GLY A 21 -5.56 19.39 17.56
C GLY A 21 -5.03 18.04 17.10
N TYR A 22 -3.97 17.55 17.73
CA TYR A 22 -3.40 16.23 17.42
C TYR A 22 -4.36 15.09 17.80
N ALA A 23 -5.01 15.15 18.97
CA ALA A 23 -6.02 14.18 19.36
C ALA A 23 -7.18 14.10 18.36
N MET A 24 -7.65 15.25 17.86
CA MET A 24 -8.66 15.32 16.81
C MET A 24 -8.17 14.72 15.50
N GLN A 25 -6.91 14.94 15.12
CA GLN A 25 -6.30 14.31 13.94
C GLN A 25 -6.29 12.78 14.08
N LEU A 26 -5.93 12.25 15.25
CA LEU A 26 -5.95 10.81 15.52
C LEU A 26 -7.36 10.23 15.47
N ALA A 27 -8.35 10.93 16.04
CA ALA A 27 -9.75 10.52 16.00
C ALA A 27 -10.29 10.43 14.56
N LEU A 28 -9.77 11.26 13.65
CA LEU A 28 -10.09 11.27 12.22
C LEU A 28 -9.10 10.42 11.39
N GLY A 29 -8.29 9.58 12.02
CA GLY A 29 -7.19 8.85 11.37
C GLY A 29 -7.61 7.95 10.20
N SER A 30 -8.89 7.54 10.13
CA SER A 30 -9.42 6.76 9.00
C SER A 30 -9.61 7.57 7.72
N VAL A 31 -9.73 8.90 7.82
CA VAL A 31 -10.05 9.77 6.67
C VAL A 31 -8.93 9.73 5.63
N LEU A 32 -7.66 9.77 6.06
CA LEU A 32 -6.51 9.75 5.15
C LEU A 32 -6.42 8.44 4.32
N PRO A 33 -6.34 7.24 4.91
CA PRO A 33 -6.22 6.00 4.12
C PRO A 33 -7.44 5.76 3.22
N MET A 34 -8.65 6.10 3.67
CA MET A 34 -9.87 5.98 2.84
C MET A 34 -9.86 6.94 1.65
N THR A 35 -9.42 8.19 1.87
CA THR A 35 -9.31 9.18 0.78
C THR A 35 -8.21 8.81 -0.20
N LEU A 36 -7.06 8.35 0.30
CA LEU A 36 -5.96 7.86 -0.53
C LEU A 36 -6.40 6.68 -1.40
N TYR A 37 -7.08 5.71 -0.80
CA TYR A 37 -7.58 4.55 -1.55
C TYR A 37 -8.61 4.94 -2.60
N SER A 38 -9.52 5.88 -2.28
CA SER A 38 -10.46 6.43 -3.28
C SER A 38 -9.73 7.11 -4.43
N ALA A 39 -8.67 7.88 -4.17
CA ALA A 39 -7.86 8.51 -5.21
C ALA A 39 -7.13 7.48 -6.09
N ILE A 40 -6.67 6.37 -5.52
CA ILE A 40 -6.11 5.23 -6.24
C ILE A 40 -7.16 4.60 -7.16
N GLN A 41 -8.36 4.33 -6.64
CA GLN A 41 -9.46 3.73 -7.41
C GLN A 41 -9.92 4.63 -8.56
N LEU A 42 -9.93 5.95 -8.35
CA LEU A 42 -10.21 6.94 -9.39
C LEU A 42 -9.07 7.11 -10.39
N GLY A 43 -7.91 6.49 -10.18
CA GLY A 43 -6.76 6.58 -11.08
C GLY A 43 -6.11 7.96 -11.10
N ILE A 44 -6.27 8.76 -10.04
CA ILE A 44 -5.79 10.15 -9.98
C ILE A 44 -4.28 10.22 -10.20
N PHE A 45 -3.51 9.35 -9.53
CA PHE A 45 -2.05 9.33 -9.66
C PHE A 45 -1.61 9.00 -11.09
N GLU A 46 -2.27 8.05 -11.75
CA GLU A 46 -2.02 7.69 -13.15
C GLU A 46 -2.38 8.83 -14.12
N ILE A 47 -3.47 9.56 -13.85
CA ILE A 47 -3.87 10.71 -14.66
C ILE A 47 -2.81 11.81 -14.61
N ILE A 48 -2.32 12.16 -13.42
CA ILE A 48 -1.29 13.18 -13.25
C ILE A 48 0.04 12.68 -13.85
N ALA A 49 0.43 11.43 -13.60
CA ALA A 49 1.66 10.84 -14.16
C ALA A 49 1.68 10.90 -15.70
N LYS A 50 0.56 10.57 -16.35
CA LYS A 50 0.43 10.60 -17.81
C LYS A 50 0.47 12.00 -18.41
N ALA A 51 0.18 13.04 -17.62
CA ALA A 51 0.30 14.42 -18.07
C ALA A 51 1.76 14.90 -18.11
N GLY A 52 2.69 14.19 -17.46
CA GLY A 52 4.13 14.45 -17.49
C GLY A 52 4.72 14.87 -16.14
N PRO A 53 6.06 14.86 -16.00
CA PRO A 53 6.75 15.11 -14.73
C PRO A 53 6.52 16.51 -14.16
N ASP A 54 6.37 17.52 -15.01
CA ASP A 54 6.12 18.91 -14.61
C ASP A 54 4.64 19.29 -14.61
N ALA A 55 3.74 18.31 -14.79
CA ALA A 55 2.32 18.56 -14.92
C ALA A 55 1.73 19.12 -13.61
N ARG A 56 0.90 20.15 -13.77
CA ARG A 56 0.10 20.74 -12.69
C ARG A 56 -1.35 20.81 -13.17
N LEU A 57 -2.20 19.95 -12.64
CA LEU A 57 -3.58 19.80 -13.10
C LEU A 57 -4.55 20.38 -12.08
N SER A 58 -5.56 21.11 -12.55
CA SER A 58 -6.70 21.47 -11.72
C SER A 58 -7.56 20.23 -11.42
N ALA A 59 -8.45 20.33 -10.43
CA ALA A 59 -9.44 19.29 -10.19
C ALA A 59 -10.39 19.11 -11.40
N SER A 60 -10.63 20.17 -12.17
CA SER A 60 -11.41 20.13 -13.41
C SER A 60 -10.68 19.34 -14.50
N ASP A 61 -9.37 19.56 -14.67
CA ASP A 61 -8.54 18.83 -15.64
C ASP A 61 -8.49 17.33 -15.34
N ILE A 62 -8.47 16.96 -14.06
CA ILE A 62 -8.53 15.56 -13.63
C ILE A 62 -9.94 15.00 -13.87
N ALA A 63 -11.00 15.74 -13.52
CA ALA A 63 -12.38 15.30 -13.66
C ALA A 63 -12.75 14.92 -15.11
N VAL A 64 -12.28 15.69 -16.10
CA VAL A 64 -12.56 15.41 -17.52
C VAL A 64 -11.90 14.12 -18.04
N LYS A 65 -10.94 13.56 -17.30
CA LYS A 65 -10.30 12.26 -17.61
C LYS A 65 -11.01 11.10 -16.93
N LEU A 66 -11.93 11.35 -16.01
CA LEU A 66 -12.71 10.32 -15.34
C LEU A 66 -13.95 9.94 -16.15
N PRO A 67 -14.40 8.67 -16.09
CA PRO A 67 -15.64 8.23 -16.72
C PRO A 67 -16.86 8.68 -15.91
N THR A 68 -17.06 9.99 -15.74
CA THR A 68 -18.12 10.57 -14.91
C THR A 68 -19.00 11.55 -15.69
N LYS A 69 -20.28 11.63 -15.30
CA LYS A 69 -21.24 12.65 -15.74
C LYS A 69 -21.67 13.59 -14.62
N ASN A 70 -21.04 13.47 -13.44
CA ASN A 70 -21.38 14.26 -12.25
C ASN A 70 -20.83 15.69 -12.40
N PRO A 71 -21.68 16.74 -12.49
CA PRO A 71 -21.22 18.12 -12.62
C PRO A 71 -20.46 18.62 -11.38
N ASP A 72 -20.66 18.01 -10.21
CA ASP A 72 -19.96 18.36 -8.98
C ASP A 72 -18.64 17.59 -8.79
N ALA A 73 -18.28 16.67 -9.70
CA ALA A 73 -17.04 15.90 -9.61
C ALA A 73 -15.78 16.76 -9.41
N PRO A 74 -15.57 17.88 -10.14
CA PRO A 74 -14.41 18.75 -9.91
C PRO A 74 -14.32 19.26 -8.47
N LYS A 75 -15.44 19.69 -7.86
CA LYS A 75 -15.46 20.18 -6.48
C LYS A 75 -15.19 19.08 -5.46
N MET A 76 -15.72 17.88 -5.71
CA MET A 76 -15.47 16.71 -4.86
C MET A 76 -14.00 16.28 -4.94
N LEU A 77 -13.43 16.24 -6.14
CA LEU A 77 -12.01 15.94 -6.36
C LEU A 77 -11.11 16.96 -5.69
N ASP A 78 -11.39 18.25 -5.83
CA ASP A 78 -10.61 19.30 -5.20
C ASP A 78 -10.51 19.11 -3.67
N ARG A 79 -11.59 18.68 -3.00
CA ARG A 79 -11.56 18.35 -1.56
C ARG A 79 -10.68 17.13 -1.25
N ILE A 80 -10.76 16.08 -2.07
CA ILE A 80 -9.92 14.88 -1.96
C ILE A 80 -8.44 15.24 -2.14
N LEU A 81 -8.12 15.92 -3.24
CA LEU A 81 -6.77 16.32 -3.62
C LEU A 81 -6.16 17.28 -2.59
N ARG A 82 -6.97 18.18 -2.02
CA ARG A 82 -6.53 19.09 -0.95
C ARG A 82 -6.15 18.34 0.33
N LEU A 83 -6.90 17.32 0.73
CA LEU A 83 -6.50 16.47 1.87
C LEU A 83 -5.19 15.73 1.56
N LEU A 84 -5.07 15.14 0.38
CA LEU A 84 -3.83 14.45 0.01
C LEU A 84 -2.62 15.40 -0.02
N ALA A 85 -2.83 16.64 -0.45
CA ALA A 85 -1.80 17.67 -0.42
C ALA A 85 -1.41 18.09 1.01
N SER A 86 -2.37 18.19 1.94
CA SER A 86 -2.06 18.52 3.35
C SER A 86 -1.25 17.43 4.04
N HIS A 87 -1.30 16.19 3.54
CA HIS A 87 -0.48 15.06 3.98
C HIS A 87 0.76 14.82 3.10
N GLN A 88 1.14 15.76 2.24
CA GLN A 88 2.30 15.67 1.35
C GLN A 88 2.27 14.45 0.40
N VAL A 89 1.09 13.87 0.20
CA VAL A 89 0.88 12.82 -0.80
C VAL A 89 0.91 13.44 -2.20
N LEU A 90 0.33 14.62 -2.36
CA LEU A 90 0.40 15.43 -3.57
C LEU A 90 1.07 16.78 -3.26
N CYS A 91 1.62 17.42 -4.28
CA CYS A 91 2.00 18.80 -4.24
C CYS A 91 0.80 19.67 -4.66
N CYS A 92 0.65 20.85 -4.05
CA CYS A 92 -0.39 21.82 -4.39
C CYS A 92 0.22 23.20 -4.59
N SER A 93 -0.14 23.85 -5.69
CA SER A 93 0.15 25.26 -5.96
C SER A 93 -1.14 26.00 -6.25
N VAL A 94 -1.14 27.32 -6.08
CA VAL A 94 -2.32 28.16 -6.29
C VAL A 94 -2.04 29.10 -7.47
N ASN A 95 -2.95 29.10 -8.45
CA ASN A 95 -2.95 30.04 -9.57
C ASN A 95 -4.24 30.87 -9.51
N GLY A 96 -4.15 32.10 -8.99
CA GLY A 96 -5.31 32.92 -8.70
C GLY A 96 -6.19 32.29 -7.62
N LEU A 97 -7.40 31.84 -8.00
CA LEU A 97 -8.34 31.17 -7.10
C LEU A 97 -8.36 29.64 -7.28
N GLU A 98 -7.58 29.11 -8.22
CA GLU A 98 -7.58 27.69 -8.56
C GLU A 98 -6.37 26.97 -7.94
N ARG A 99 -6.60 25.76 -7.41
CA ARG A 99 -5.54 24.86 -6.96
C ARG A 99 -5.12 23.95 -8.10
N LEU A 100 -3.81 23.84 -8.30
CA LEU A 100 -3.19 22.93 -9.25
C LEU A 100 -2.37 21.90 -8.48
N TYR A 101 -2.55 20.64 -8.86
CA TYR A 101 -1.98 19.48 -8.18
C TYR A 101 -0.94 18.78 -9.05
N SER A 102 0.14 18.33 -8.43
CA SER A 102 1.17 17.50 -9.05
C SER A 102 1.56 16.35 -8.11
N LEU A 103 2.27 15.35 -8.63
CA LEU A 103 2.74 14.24 -7.80
C LEU A 103 3.80 14.73 -6.80
N ALA A 104 3.72 14.28 -5.55
CA ALA A 104 4.83 14.37 -4.60
C ALA A 104 5.69 13.09 -4.68
N PRO A 105 6.90 13.04 -4.10
CA PRO A 105 7.75 11.85 -4.18
C PRO A 105 7.07 10.56 -3.72
N VAL A 106 6.26 10.60 -2.66
CA VAL A 106 5.52 9.42 -2.16
C VAL A 106 4.44 8.93 -3.14
N SER A 107 3.88 9.83 -3.97
CA SER A 107 2.89 9.44 -4.99
C SER A 107 3.45 8.43 -6.00
N ASN A 108 4.76 8.44 -6.26
CA ASN A 108 5.38 7.56 -7.24
C ASN A 108 5.23 6.08 -6.87
N TYR A 109 5.04 5.75 -5.58
CA TYR A 109 4.74 4.39 -5.15
C TYR A 109 3.31 3.96 -5.45
N PHE A 110 2.40 4.89 -5.75
CA PHE A 110 1.00 4.61 -6.12
C PHE A 110 0.76 4.69 -7.63
N VAL A 111 1.78 5.05 -8.42
CA VAL A 111 1.80 4.94 -9.88
C VAL A 111 2.49 3.63 -10.26
N ARG A 112 2.00 2.94 -11.29
CA ARG A 112 2.67 1.73 -11.78
C ARG A 112 4.04 2.09 -12.34
N ASN A 113 5.08 1.45 -11.81
CA ASN A 113 6.43 1.61 -12.32
C ASN A 113 6.63 0.86 -13.65
N GLN A 114 7.86 0.87 -14.18
CA GLN A 114 8.24 0.19 -15.43
C GLN A 114 7.96 -1.33 -15.45
N ASN A 115 7.90 -1.97 -14.28
CA ASN A 115 7.58 -3.39 -14.12
C ASN A 115 6.07 -3.62 -13.90
N GLY A 116 5.26 -2.56 -14.02
CA GLY A 116 3.81 -2.62 -13.84
C GLY A 116 3.35 -2.73 -12.39
N VAL A 117 4.23 -2.54 -11.40
CA VAL A 117 3.91 -2.71 -9.97
C VAL A 117 3.82 -1.38 -9.21
N SER A 118 3.03 -1.36 -8.14
CA SER A 118 2.81 -0.20 -7.26
C SER A 118 2.24 -0.65 -5.90
N LEU A 119 2.16 0.23 -4.90
CA LEU A 119 1.48 -0.03 -3.63
C LEU A 119 -0.05 0.02 -3.73
N ALA A 120 -0.63 0.33 -4.90
CA ALA A 120 -2.07 0.43 -5.07
C ALA A 120 -2.82 -0.88 -4.71
N PRO A 121 -2.38 -2.08 -5.17
CA PRO A 121 -3.01 -3.34 -4.75
C PRO A 121 -2.84 -3.64 -3.26
N PHE A 122 -1.73 -3.21 -2.64
CA PHE A 122 -1.54 -3.37 -1.20
C PHE A 122 -2.52 -2.51 -0.40
N MET A 123 -2.76 -1.26 -0.83
CA MET A 123 -3.82 -0.43 -0.28
C MET A 123 -5.21 -1.07 -0.48
N ALA A 124 -5.45 -1.72 -1.62
CA ALA A 124 -6.71 -2.43 -1.86
C ALA A 124 -6.94 -3.58 -0.88
N LEU A 125 -5.90 -4.35 -0.53
CA LEU A 125 -5.99 -5.38 0.51
C LEU A 125 -6.33 -4.79 1.88
N LEU A 126 -5.61 -3.74 2.29
CA LEU A 126 -5.80 -3.13 3.62
C LEU A 126 -7.17 -2.46 3.79
N GLN A 127 -7.76 -1.96 2.70
CA GLN A 127 -9.08 -1.35 2.69
C GLN A 127 -10.20 -2.29 2.24
N ASP A 128 -9.89 -3.57 1.98
CA ASP A 128 -10.91 -4.57 1.67
C ASP A 128 -11.76 -4.83 2.92
N SER A 129 -13.08 -4.98 2.72
CA SER A 129 -14.01 -5.25 3.82
C SER A 129 -13.62 -6.46 4.65
N VAL A 130 -13.08 -7.52 4.03
CA VAL A 130 -12.64 -8.73 4.73
C VAL A 130 -11.52 -8.40 5.72
N PHE A 131 -10.52 -7.62 5.29
CA PHE A 131 -9.40 -7.25 6.14
C PHE A 131 -9.83 -6.24 7.22
N LEU A 132 -10.63 -5.24 6.85
CA LEU A 132 -11.10 -4.19 7.76
C LEU A 132 -11.97 -4.72 8.91
N GLN A 133 -12.78 -5.76 8.67
CA GLN A 133 -13.63 -6.34 9.72
C GLN A 133 -12.83 -6.88 10.90
N SER A 134 -11.57 -7.30 10.70
CA SER A 134 -10.70 -7.80 11.78
C SER A 134 -10.49 -6.78 12.90
N TRP A 135 -10.48 -5.48 12.59
CA TRP A 135 -10.35 -4.42 13.59
C TRP A 135 -11.48 -4.41 14.63
N SER A 136 -12.67 -4.91 14.27
CA SER A 136 -13.79 -5.03 15.21
C SER A 136 -13.55 -6.05 16.33
N GLN A 137 -12.66 -7.03 16.10
CA GLN A 137 -12.29 -8.08 17.04
C GLN A 137 -10.95 -7.83 17.74
N LEU A 138 -10.27 -6.72 17.47
CA LEU A 138 -8.97 -6.43 18.07
C LEU A 138 -9.05 -6.38 19.60
N LYS A 139 -10.02 -5.63 20.15
CA LYS A 139 -10.25 -5.55 21.59
C LYS A 139 -10.47 -6.94 22.20
N ASP A 140 -11.36 -7.73 21.63
CA ASP A 140 -11.75 -9.02 22.20
C ASP A 140 -10.61 -10.05 22.05
N SER A 141 -9.80 -9.97 21.00
CA SER A 141 -8.59 -10.79 20.85
C SER A 141 -7.57 -10.55 21.97
N VAL A 142 -7.47 -9.33 22.50
CA VAL A 142 -6.62 -9.02 23.65
C VAL A 142 -7.18 -9.58 24.95
N LEU A 143 -8.51 -9.49 25.14
CA LEU A 143 -9.16 -9.90 26.38
C LEU A 143 -9.34 -11.41 26.50
N GLU A 144 -9.64 -12.08 25.40
CA GLU A 144 -10.08 -13.48 25.37
C GLU A 144 -9.10 -14.38 24.61
N GLY A 145 -8.09 -13.80 23.97
CA GLY A 145 -7.15 -14.50 23.11
C GLY A 145 -7.67 -14.78 21.70
N GLY A 146 -6.82 -15.40 20.90
CA GLY A 146 -7.05 -15.65 19.47
C GLY A 146 -6.57 -14.52 18.58
N VAL A 147 -6.68 -14.72 17.27
CA VAL A 147 -6.30 -13.74 16.24
C VAL A 147 -7.56 -13.02 15.76
N ALA A 148 -7.53 -11.69 15.71
CA ALA A 148 -8.72 -10.89 15.39
C ALA A 148 -9.34 -11.24 14.02
N PHE A 149 -8.52 -11.56 13.01
CA PHE A 149 -8.99 -12.04 11.71
C PHE A 149 -9.75 -13.37 11.84
N ASP A 150 -9.13 -14.35 12.49
CA ASP A 150 -9.69 -15.70 12.70
C ASP A 150 -11.00 -15.65 13.48
N ARG A 151 -11.12 -14.74 14.46
CA ARG A 151 -12.36 -14.54 15.23
C ARG A 151 -13.53 -14.04 14.37
N VAL A 152 -13.25 -13.27 13.32
CA VAL A 152 -14.29 -12.80 12.39
C VAL A 152 -14.63 -13.88 11.36
N HIS A 153 -13.61 -14.52 10.81
CA HIS A 153 -13.73 -15.31 9.57
C HIS A 153 -13.70 -16.82 9.78
N GLY A 154 -13.36 -17.29 10.98
CA GLY A 154 -13.30 -18.71 11.33
C GLY A 154 -12.12 -19.47 10.70
N ALA A 155 -11.19 -18.77 10.06
CA ALA A 155 -10.01 -19.34 9.39
C ALA A 155 -8.83 -18.37 9.46
N HIS A 156 -7.61 -18.91 9.36
CA HIS A 156 -6.40 -18.08 9.37
C HIS A 156 -6.33 -17.19 8.12
N ALA A 157 -5.70 -16.03 8.22
CA ALA A 157 -5.60 -15.05 7.12
C ALA A 157 -4.95 -15.60 5.84
N PHE A 158 -4.09 -16.62 5.95
CA PHE A 158 -3.49 -17.31 4.78
C PHE A 158 -4.36 -18.43 4.21
N GLU A 159 -5.30 -18.95 4.98
CA GLU A 159 -6.22 -20.02 4.55
C GLU A 159 -7.49 -19.44 3.93
N TYR A 160 -7.96 -18.30 4.45
CA TYR A 160 -9.17 -17.62 4.01
C TYR A 160 -9.21 -17.29 2.50
N PRO A 161 -8.10 -16.91 1.83
CA PRO A 161 -8.06 -16.80 0.37
C PRO A 161 -8.53 -18.06 -0.37
N GLY A 162 -8.33 -19.25 0.19
CA GLY A 162 -8.86 -20.50 -0.37
C GLY A 162 -10.39 -20.61 -0.32
N MET A 163 -11.06 -19.79 0.51
CA MET A 163 -12.51 -19.80 0.75
C MET A 163 -13.25 -18.69 0.00
N ASP A 164 -12.61 -17.56 -0.27
CA ASP A 164 -13.16 -16.41 -1.01
C ASP A 164 -12.29 -16.11 -2.26
N PRO A 165 -12.69 -16.57 -3.46
CA PRO A 165 -11.93 -16.33 -4.70
C PRO A 165 -11.73 -14.85 -5.03
N ARG A 166 -12.66 -13.97 -4.64
CA ARG A 166 -12.54 -12.53 -4.87
C ARG A 166 -11.48 -11.93 -3.95
N PHE A 167 -11.50 -12.28 -2.66
CA PHE A 167 -10.46 -11.86 -1.72
C PHE A 167 -9.09 -12.45 -2.09
N ASN A 168 -9.04 -13.70 -2.58
CA ASN A 168 -7.81 -14.32 -3.08
C ASN A 168 -7.12 -13.49 -4.16
N GLN A 169 -7.90 -12.96 -5.11
CA GLN A 169 -7.35 -12.09 -6.16
C GLN A 169 -6.76 -10.80 -5.57
N VAL A 170 -7.46 -10.17 -4.62
CA VAL A 170 -6.98 -8.96 -3.93
C VAL A 170 -5.69 -9.26 -3.15
N PHE A 171 -5.69 -10.34 -2.37
CA PHE A 171 -4.56 -10.79 -1.57
C PHE A 171 -3.32 -11.09 -2.43
N ASN A 172 -3.47 -11.91 -3.48
CA ASN A 172 -2.36 -12.26 -4.36
C ASN A 172 -1.83 -11.04 -5.13
N ALA A 173 -2.71 -10.15 -5.59
CA ALA A 173 -2.28 -8.91 -6.26
C ALA A 173 -1.48 -8.01 -5.31
N ALA A 174 -1.90 -7.89 -4.05
CA ALA A 174 -1.20 -7.13 -3.02
C ALA A 174 0.19 -7.71 -2.73
N MET A 175 0.27 -9.01 -2.46
CA MET A 175 1.53 -9.71 -2.17
C MET A 175 2.49 -9.65 -3.37
N TYR A 176 1.99 -9.88 -4.59
CA TYR A 176 2.80 -9.74 -5.82
C TYR A 176 3.45 -8.36 -5.90
N ASN A 177 2.66 -7.31 -5.76
CA ASN A 177 3.13 -5.95 -5.95
C ASN A 177 4.11 -5.52 -4.86
N GLN A 178 3.78 -5.79 -3.59
CA GLN A 178 4.64 -5.44 -2.47
C GLN A 178 5.99 -6.16 -2.54
N THR A 179 5.98 -7.48 -2.81
CA THR A 179 7.20 -8.28 -2.94
C THR A 179 8.09 -7.76 -4.06
N ASN A 180 7.53 -7.46 -5.24
CA ASN A 180 8.32 -6.96 -6.37
C ASN A 180 8.96 -5.58 -6.10
N LEU A 181 8.29 -4.70 -5.33
CA LEU A 181 8.87 -3.42 -4.92
C LEU A 181 10.03 -3.62 -3.93
N VAL A 182 9.85 -4.48 -2.93
CA VAL A 182 10.88 -4.73 -1.91
C VAL A 182 12.09 -5.46 -2.50
N ILE A 183 11.86 -6.54 -3.26
CA ILE A 183 12.95 -7.34 -3.84
C ILE A 183 13.73 -6.55 -4.89
N GLY A 184 13.06 -5.68 -5.65
CA GLY A 184 13.71 -4.79 -6.61
C GLY A 184 14.78 -3.93 -5.94
N ASN A 185 14.40 -3.23 -4.86
CA ASN A 185 15.33 -2.38 -4.10
C ASN A 185 16.41 -3.20 -3.36
N MET A 186 16.03 -4.35 -2.78
CA MET A 186 16.97 -5.22 -2.09
C MET A 186 18.08 -5.67 -3.03
N LEU A 187 17.73 -6.13 -4.22
CA LEU A 187 18.69 -6.64 -5.19
C LEU A 187 19.65 -5.55 -5.67
N GLU A 188 19.31 -4.27 -5.65
CA GLU A 188 20.22 -3.19 -6.04
C GLU A 188 21.46 -3.07 -5.13
N THR A 189 21.32 -3.43 -3.85
CA THR A 189 22.36 -3.16 -2.84
C THR A 189 22.86 -4.42 -2.14
N TYR A 190 22.04 -5.46 -2.05
CA TYR A 190 22.41 -6.70 -1.37
C TYR A 190 23.23 -7.62 -2.27
N THR A 191 24.44 -7.97 -1.82
CA THR A 191 25.41 -8.79 -2.57
C THR A 191 25.53 -10.23 -2.04
N GLY A 192 24.79 -10.60 -1.00
CA GLY A 192 24.91 -11.92 -0.37
C GLY A 192 24.47 -13.11 -1.24
N PHE A 193 23.98 -12.88 -2.45
CA PHE A 193 23.63 -13.91 -3.41
C PHE A 193 24.76 -14.28 -4.40
N ASN A 194 25.83 -13.49 -4.49
CA ASN A 194 26.82 -13.59 -5.58
C ASN A 194 27.43 -15.01 -5.76
N ASP A 195 27.74 -15.69 -4.66
CA ASP A 195 28.46 -16.97 -4.67
C ASP A 195 27.57 -18.19 -4.38
N LEU A 196 26.24 -17.99 -4.34
CA LEU A 196 25.31 -19.09 -4.13
C LEU A 196 25.19 -19.97 -5.39
N LYS A 197 25.08 -21.28 -5.16
CA LYS A 197 24.77 -22.25 -6.22
C LYS A 197 23.31 -22.67 -6.21
N GLN A 198 22.70 -22.65 -5.02
CA GLN A 198 21.32 -23.06 -4.81
C GLN A 198 20.72 -22.17 -3.73
N LEU A 199 19.45 -21.80 -3.92
CA LEU A 199 18.69 -21.01 -2.96
C LEU A 199 17.29 -21.60 -2.84
N VAL A 200 16.82 -21.76 -1.60
CA VAL A 200 15.47 -22.20 -1.29
C VAL A 200 14.73 -21.05 -0.63
N ASP A 201 13.60 -20.68 -1.20
CA ASP A 201 12.68 -19.66 -0.69
C ASP A 201 11.54 -20.36 0.06
N ILE A 202 11.61 -20.35 1.39
CA ILE A 202 10.66 -21.04 2.28
C ILE A 202 9.49 -20.10 2.58
N GLY A 203 8.27 -20.50 2.23
CA GLY A 203 7.11 -19.61 2.26
C GLY A 203 7.16 -18.59 1.10
N GLY A 204 7.76 -18.98 -0.03
CA GLY A 204 7.99 -18.08 -1.18
C GLY A 204 6.72 -17.75 -1.99
N GLY A 205 5.57 -18.28 -1.57
CA GLY A 205 4.27 -18.07 -2.21
C GLY A 205 4.28 -18.56 -3.64
N LEU A 206 3.91 -17.66 -4.56
CA LEU A 206 3.89 -17.91 -5.99
C LEU A 206 5.30 -17.79 -6.64
N GLY A 207 6.37 -17.71 -5.86
CA GLY A 207 7.75 -17.78 -6.33
C GLY A 207 8.31 -16.50 -6.94
N HIS A 208 7.70 -15.34 -6.65
CA HIS A 208 8.13 -14.06 -7.25
C HIS A 208 9.50 -13.60 -6.76
N THR A 209 9.80 -13.79 -5.48
CA THR A 209 11.09 -13.43 -4.88
C THR A 209 12.22 -14.26 -5.49
N ILE A 210 12.10 -15.59 -5.42
CA ILE A 210 13.12 -16.48 -5.98
C ILE A 210 13.31 -16.26 -7.49
N LYS A 211 12.24 -15.99 -8.25
CA LYS A 211 12.31 -15.62 -9.67
C LYS A 211 13.12 -14.34 -9.88
N ALA A 212 12.88 -13.30 -9.10
CA ALA A 212 13.62 -12.04 -9.22
C ALA A 212 15.12 -12.25 -8.93
N ILE A 213 15.44 -13.05 -7.91
CA ILE A 213 16.82 -13.40 -7.56
C ILE A 213 17.47 -14.18 -8.70
N THR A 214 16.88 -15.27 -9.18
CA THR A 214 17.49 -16.10 -10.24
C THR A 214 17.55 -15.38 -11.59
N SER A 215 16.68 -14.41 -11.85
CA SER A 215 16.77 -13.56 -13.05
C SER A 215 18.01 -12.66 -13.01
N LYS A 216 18.39 -12.16 -11.82
CA LYS A 216 19.61 -11.34 -11.63
C LYS A 216 20.87 -12.19 -11.50
N TYR A 217 20.74 -13.40 -10.94
CA TYR A 217 21.82 -14.35 -10.69
C TYR A 217 21.53 -15.69 -11.38
N PRO A 218 21.71 -15.79 -12.71
CA PRO A 218 21.35 -16.98 -13.48
C PRO A 218 22.10 -18.26 -13.08
N GLN A 219 23.21 -18.13 -12.35
CA GLN A 219 23.97 -19.25 -11.82
C GLN A 219 23.29 -19.95 -10.63
N ILE A 220 22.34 -19.30 -9.97
CA ILE A 220 21.64 -19.84 -8.79
C ILE A 220 20.52 -20.76 -9.26
N LYS A 221 20.52 -22.02 -8.79
CA LYS A 221 19.36 -22.90 -8.88
C LYS A 221 18.34 -22.52 -7.81
N GLY A 222 17.22 -21.95 -8.21
CA GLY A 222 16.15 -21.53 -7.29
C GLY A 222 15.16 -22.66 -6.99
N ILE A 223 14.77 -22.78 -5.72
CA ILE A 223 13.68 -23.63 -5.26
C ILE A 223 12.64 -22.75 -4.55
N ASN A 224 11.42 -22.72 -5.05
CA ASN A 224 10.28 -22.15 -4.33
C ASN A 224 9.61 -23.24 -3.49
N PHE A 225 9.49 -23.01 -2.19
CA PHE A 225 8.88 -23.96 -1.27
C PHE A 225 7.72 -23.31 -0.52
N ASP A 226 6.53 -23.90 -0.64
CA ASP A 226 5.30 -23.42 0.02
C ASP A 226 4.30 -24.57 0.20
N LEU A 227 3.14 -24.27 0.78
CA LEU A 227 2.04 -25.21 0.95
C LEU A 227 1.55 -25.76 -0.40
N PRO A 228 1.08 -27.03 -0.46
CA PRO A 228 0.64 -27.65 -1.71
C PRO A 228 -0.37 -26.81 -2.52
N HIS A 229 -1.38 -26.26 -1.87
CA HIS A 229 -2.42 -25.46 -2.53
C HIS A 229 -1.90 -24.11 -3.08
N VAL A 230 -0.81 -23.58 -2.51
CA VAL A 230 -0.16 -22.36 -3.02
C VAL A 230 0.68 -22.68 -4.25
N ILE A 231 1.46 -23.76 -4.17
CA ILE A 231 2.32 -24.22 -5.28
C ILE A 231 1.51 -24.62 -6.51
N GLU A 232 0.31 -25.19 -6.36
CA GLU A 232 -0.58 -25.52 -7.48
C GLU A 232 -0.92 -24.30 -8.35
N HIS A 233 -0.94 -23.11 -7.75
CA HIS A 233 -1.20 -21.85 -8.44
C HIS A 233 0.06 -21.07 -8.83
N ALA A 234 1.25 -21.59 -8.50
CA ALA A 234 2.52 -20.94 -8.82
C ALA A 234 2.83 -21.05 -10.33
N PRO A 235 3.17 -19.95 -11.01
CA PRO A 235 3.58 -20.01 -12.41
C PRO A 235 4.91 -20.77 -12.58
N ALA A 236 5.07 -21.45 -13.71
CA ALA A 236 6.36 -22.02 -14.08
C ALA A 236 7.34 -20.91 -14.49
N TYR A 237 8.51 -20.86 -13.84
CA TYR A 237 9.60 -19.95 -14.21
C TYR A 237 10.84 -20.74 -14.67
N PRO A 238 11.52 -20.31 -15.76
CA PRO A 238 12.78 -20.93 -16.18
C PRO A 238 13.83 -20.91 -15.06
N GLY A 239 14.49 -22.04 -14.81
CA GLY A 239 15.55 -22.16 -13.79
C GLY A 239 15.06 -22.28 -12.34
N MET A 240 13.74 -22.39 -12.13
CA MET A 240 13.12 -22.56 -10.81
C MET A 240 12.46 -23.93 -10.68
N PHE A 241 12.55 -24.53 -9.49
CA PHE A 241 11.79 -25.72 -9.10
C PHE A 241 10.79 -25.35 -8.00
N CYS A 242 9.52 -25.71 -8.14
CA CYS A 242 8.55 -25.61 -7.05
C CYS A 242 8.47 -26.95 -6.32
N SER A 243 8.44 -26.94 -4.99
CA SER A 243 8.24 -28.13 -4.17
C SER A 243 7.29 -27.84 -3.01
N SER A 244 6.42 -28.79 -2.71
CA SER A 244 5.60 -28.80 -1.49
C SER A 244 6.03 -29.90 -0.51
N GLU A 245 6.93 -30.79 -0.93
CA GLU A 245 7.61 -31.77 -0.08
C GLU A 245 8.96 -31.19 0.38
N SER A 246 9.32 -31.44 1.65
CA SER A 246 10.57 -30.90 2.23
C SER A 246 11.75 -31.22 1.30
N PRO A 247 12.58 -30.23 0.94
CA PRO A 247 13.76 -30.51 0.14
C PRO A 247 14.66 -31.45 0.94
N HIS A 248 14.84 -32.68 0.45
CA HIS A 248 15.91 -33.55 0.94
C HIS A 248 17.23 -32.90 0.51
N LEU A 249 17.87 -32.20 1.46
CA LEU A 249 19.22 -31.66 1.33
C LEU A 249 20.25 -32.79 1.37
#